data_AF-A0A955NQG6-F1
#
_entry.id   AF-A0A955NQG6-F1
#
_cell.length_a   1.000
_cell.length_b   1.000
_cell.length_c   1.000
_cell.angle_alpha   90.00
_cell.angle_beta   90.00
_cell.angle_gamma   90.00
#
_symmetry.space_group_name_H-M   'P 1'
#
loop_
_entity.id
_entity.type
_entity.pdbx_description
1 polymer ?
#
loop_
_entity_poly.entity_id
_entity_poly.type
_entity_poly.pdbx_seq_one_letter_code
_entity_poly.pdbx_strand_id
1 'polypeptide(L)'
;EFKPMFGYAKNVHSMAEAIGGEGRTFGFYQANAYRKYGEDYAREWRNRTYRRFASWGVNTVGNWSAADVLENSPLPFVASAGVSGKHRRIEGGEGYWGKMHDVFDPEFETSVGNGLKWATEKFSNNPLCIGYFVDNELSWGNDDACSIAVWSLRSPPDQPCRIAIIEDLRSKYET
;
A
#
# COMPACT_ATOMS: atom_id res chain seq x y z
N GLU A 1 27.93 -9.89 -13.83
CA GLU A 1 27.30 -10.65 -12.75
C GLU A 1 26.17 -9.88 -12.08
N PHE A 2 26.42 -8.87 -11.23
CA PHE A 2 25.36 -8.20 -10.43
C PHE A 2 24.52 -7.12 -11.14
N LYS A 3 24.49 -7.09 -12.47
CA LYS A 3 23.69 -6.10 -13.21
C LYS A 3 22.22 -6.08 -12.78
N PRO A 4 21.53 -7.21 -12.53
CA PRO A 4 20.14 -7.21 -12.09
C PRO A 4 19.90 -6.68 -10.67
N MET A 5 20.97 -6.41 -9.90
CA MET A 5 20.90 -5.95 -8.51
C MET A 5 20.92 -4.42 -8.40
N PHE A 6 21.23 -3.73 -9.50
CA PHE A 6 21.15 -2.27 -9.56
C PHE A 6 19.71 -1.86 -9.86
N GLY A 7 19.22 -0.88 -9.12
CA GLY A 7 17.91 -0.27 -9.33
C GLY A 7 17.99 1.25 -9.35
N TYR A 8 16.82 1.86 -9.42
CA TYR A 8 16.64 3.30 -9.30
C TYR A 8 15.38 3.57 -8.47
N ALA A 9 15.51 4.40 -7.44
CA ALA A 9 14.41 4.84 -6.60
C ALA A 9 14.12 6.31 -6.88
N LYS A 10 12.84 6.68 -6.89
CA LYS A 10 12.35 8.05 -7.03
C LYS A 10 11.19 8.28 -6.07
N ASN A 11 10.91 9.55 -5.74
CA ASN A 11 9.90 9.93 -4.76
C ASN A 11 10.17 9.26 -3.40
N VAL A 12 11.43 9.23 -2.97
CA VAL A 12 11.82 8.64 -1.69
C VAL A 12 11.20 9.48 -0.56
N HIS A 13 10.49 8.80 0.34
CA HIS A 13 9.65 9.45 1.36
C HIS A 13 10.44 10.36 2.31
N SER A 14 11.62 9.96 2.75
CA SER A 14 12.43 10.71 3.72
C SER A 14 13.92 10.46 3.53
N MET A 15 14.75 11.38 4.05
CA MET A 15 16.21 11.26 4.12
C MET A 15 16.93 11.18 2.76
N ALA A 16 16.29 11.69 1.70
CA ALA A 16 16.83 11.70 0.33
C ALA A 16 16.98 13.12 -0.23
N GLU A 17 16.79 14.16 0.58
CA GLU A 17 16.85 15.56 0.18
C GLU A 17 18.22 15.91 -0.41
N ALA A 18 19.30 15.39 0.20
CA ALA A 18 20.67 15.61 -0.26
C ALA A 18 20.96 15.04 -1.66
N ILE A 19 20.13 14.12 -2.16
CA ILE A 19 20.24 13.52 -3.49
C ILE A 19 19.05 13.89 -4.39
N GLY A 20 18.24 14.88 -4.01
CA GLY A 20 17.10 15.34 -4.81
C GLY A 20 15.89 14.39 -4.79
N GLY A 21 15.76 13.52 -3.78
CA GLY A 21 14.62 12.61 -3.61
C GLY A 21 14.64 11.37 -4.50
N GLU A 22 15.74 11.14 -5.24
CA GLU A 22 15.90 10.00 -6.14
C GLU A 22 17.35 9.56 -6.30
N GLY A 23 17.59 8.34 -6.77
CA GLY A 23 18.94 7.85 -7.00
C GLY A 23 19.05 6.37 -7.32
N ARG A 24 20.28 5.96 -7.65
CA ARG A 24 20.61 4.55 -7.93
C ARG A 24 20.65 3.75 -6.64
N THR A 25 20.11 2.53 -6.68
CA THR A 25 20.09 1.60 -5.56
C THR A 25 20.86 0.32 -5.89
N PHE A 26 21.28 -0.43 -4.87
CA PHE A 26 21.88 -1.75 -5.02
C PHE A 26 21.34 -2.74 -3.99
N GLY A 27 20.77 -3.85 -4.46
CA GLY A 27 20.20 -4.90 -3.62
C GLY A 27 21.26 -5.89 -3.11
N PHE A 28 21.95 -5.56 -2.01
CA PHE A 28 22.95 -6.46 -1.42
C PHE A 28 22.40 -7.85 -1.06
N TYR A 29 21.17 -7.90 -0.54
CA TYR A 29 20.51 -9.18 -0.23
C TYR A 29 20.29 -10.03 -1.48
N GLN A 30 19.83 -9.41 -2.56
CA GLN A 30 19.61 -10.06 -3.85
C GLN A 30 20.95 -10.52 -4.46
N ALA A 31 22.01 -9.72 -4.35
CA ALA A 31 23.36 -10.10 -4.75
C ALA A 31 23.89 -11.30 -3.94
N ASN A 32 23.58 -11.38 -2.64
CA ASN A 32 23.95 -12.53 -1.81
C ASN A 32 23.13 -13.78 -2.15
N ALA A 33 21.84 -13.63 -2.48
CA ALA A 33 21.03 -14.73 -2.99
C ALA A 33 21.60 -15.26 -4.31
N TYR A 34 21.98 -14.38 -5.22
CA TYR A 34 22.66 -14.73 -6.47
C TYR A 34 23.97 -15.49 -6.21
N ARG A 35 24.85 -14.98 -5.35
CA ARG A 35 26.10 -15.67 -4.98
C ARG A 35 25.88 -17.08 -4.45
N LYS A 36 24.77 -17.28 -3.72
CA LYS A 36 24.47 -18.54 -3.04
C LYS A 36 23.79 -19.56 -3.96
N TYR A 37 22.93 -19.11 -4.86
CA TYR A 37 22.03 -19.97 -5.61
C TYR A 37 22.22 -19.90 -7.13
N GLY A 38 23.13 -19.03 -7.62
CA GLY A 38 23.43 -18.86 -9.03
C GLY A 38 22.34 -18.10 -9.80
N GLU A 39 22.25 -18.37 -11.10
CA GLU A 39 21.36 -17.65 -12.02
C GLU A 39 19.88 -17.74 -11.64
N ASP A 40 19.46 -18.87 -11.05
CA ASP A 40 18.08 -19.16 -10.67
C ASP A 40 17.77 -18.80 -9.20
N TYR A 41 18.50 -17.84 -8.64
CA TYR A 41 18.42 -17.50 -7.22
C TYR A 41 17.02 -17.09 -6.75
N ALA A 42 16.19 -16.48 -7.61
CA ALA A 42 14.87 -16.01 -7.22
C ALA A 42 13.94 -17.20 -6.90
N ARG A 43 13.90 -18.21 -7.77
CA ARG A 43 13.12 -19.44 -7.55
C ARG A 43 13.64 -20.21 -6.35
N GLU A 44 14.96 -20.38 -6.25
CA GLU A 44 15.57 -21.09 -5.12
C GLU A 44 15.34 -20.39 -3.79
N TRP A 45 15.45 -19.06 -3.76
CA TRP A 45 15.14 -18.25 -2.59
C TRP A 45 13.68 -18.42 -2.16
N ARG A 46 12.72 -18.36 -3.10
CA ARG A 46 11.29 -18.54 -2.82
C ARG A 46 11.01 -19.94 -2.26
N ASN A 47 11.49 -20.99 -2.92
CA ASN A 47 11.32 -22.38 -2.48
C ASN A 47 11.98 -22.65 -1.11
N ARG A 48 13.14 -22.04 -0.84
CA ARG A 48 13.79 -22.08 0.47
C ARG A 48 12.97 -21.35 1.53
N THR A 49 12.32 -20.24 1.18
CA THR A 49 11.47 -19.47 2.10
C THR A 49 10.25 -20.28 2.53
N TYR A 50 9.58 -20.98 1.62
CA TYR A 50 8.46 -21.87 1.99
C TYR A 50 8.89 -23.01 2.91
N ARG A 51 10.05 -23.63 2.64
CA ARG A 51 10.61 -24.66 3.53
C ARG A 51 10.93 -24.12 4.93
N ARG A 52 11.41 -22.88 5.02
CA ARG A 52 11.64 -22.21 6.31
C ARG A 52 10.33 -21.96 7.03
N PHE A 53 9.32 -21.44 6.34
CA PHE A 53 8.00 -21.22 6.95
C PHE A 53 7.43 -22.51 7.53
N ALA A 54 7.44 -23.60 6.76
CA ALA A 54 7.04 -24.91 7.26
C ALA A 54 7.87 -25.37 8.47
N SER A 55 9.20 -25.22 8.43
CA SER A 55 10.09 -25.59 9.53
C SER A 55 9.90 -24.72 10.79
N TRP A 56 9.41 -23.49 10.64
CA TRP A 56 9.20 -22.54 11.74
C TRP A 56 7.78 -22.57 12.29
N GLY A 57 6.88 -23.36 11.70
CA GLY A 57 5.46 -23.38 12.06
C GLY A 57 4.69 -22.15 11.56
N VAL A 58 5.24 -21.40 10.60
CA VAL A 58 4.54 -20.30 9.92
C VAL A 58 3.57 -20.91 8.90
N ASN A 59 2.29 -20.57 9.03
CA ASN A 59 1.22 -21.13 8.20
C ASN A 59 0.71 -20.17 7.12
N THR A 60 1.22 -18.93 7.06
CA THR A 60 0.69 -17.89 6.18
C THR A 60 1.82 -17.02 5.61
N VAL A 61 1.73 -16.67 4.32
CA VAL A 61 2.56 -15.62 3.70
C VAL A 61 1.93 -14.26 3.98
N GLY A 62 2.66 -13.39 4.66
CA GLY A 62 2.15 -12.12 5.20
C GLY A 62 2.09 -10.96 4.21
N ASN A 63 1.66 -9.81 4.74
CA ASN A 63 1.50 -8.53 4.02
C ASN A 63 2.79 -8.11 3.28
N TRP A 64 2.64 -7.41 2.15
CA TRP A 64 3.74 -6.91 1.30
C TRP A 64 4.66 -7.97 0.70
N SER A 65 4.15 -9.19 0.50
CA SER A 65 4.88 -10.23 -0.22
C SER A 65 4.86 -9.97 -1.72
N ALA A 66 5.98 -10.28 -2.40
CA ALA A 66 6.09 -10.09 -3.85
C ALA A 66 5.08 -10.95 -4.62
N ALA A 67 4.62 -10.46 -5.76
CA ALA A 67 3.62 -11.15 -6.58
C ALA A 67 4.05 -12.58 -6.95
N ASP A 68 5.32 -12.80 -7.29
CA ASP A 68 5.85 -14.14 -7.62
C ASP A 68 5.78 -15.11 -6.43
N VAL A 69 5.89 -14.60 -5.20
CA VAL A 69 5.71 -15.38 -3.96
C VAL A 69 4.25 -15.76 -3.82
N LEU A 70 3.33 -14.80 -3.95
CA LEU A 70 1.89 -15.07 -3.82
C LEU A 70 1.40 -16.08 -4.87
N GLU A 71 1.80 -15.89 -6.14
CA GLU A 71 1.40 -16.73 -7.27
C GLU A 71 1.85 -18.18 -7.17
N ASN A 72 3.00 -18.40 -6.54
CA ASN A 72 3.59 -19.73 -6.39
C ASN A 72 3.50 -20.23 -4.95
N SER A 73 2.66 -19.61 -4.12
CA SER A 73 2.57 -19.96 -2.71
C SER A 73 1.95 -21.35 -2.53
N PRO A 74 2.62 -22.28 -1.83
CA PRO A 74 2.02 -23.53 -1.38
C PRO A 74 1.27 -23.37 -0.05
N LEU A 75 1.21 -22.15 0.50
CA LEU A 75 0.61 -21.82 1.79
C LEU A 75 -0.50 -20.78 1.61
N PRO A 76 -1.46 -20.70 2.55
CA PRO A 76 -2.33 -19.54 2.70
C PRO A 76 -1.55 -18.22 2.65
N PHE A 77 -2.14 -17.19 2.05
CA PHE A 77 -1.52 -15.88 1.91
C PHE A 77 -2.54 -14.76 1.89
N VAL A 78 -2.06 -13.56 2.21
CA VAL A 78 -2.80 -12.30 2.02
C VAL A 78 -2.21 -11.53 0.86
N ALA A 79 -3.07 -10.86 0.08
CA ALA A 79 -2.64 -9.90 -0.93
C ALA A 79 -2.77 -8.47 -0.39
N SER A 80 -1.86 -7.59 -0.79
CA SER A 80 -1.81 -6.20 -0.29
C SER A 80 -2.05 -5.24 -1.44
N ALA A 81 -3.14 -4.50 -1.43
CA ALA A 81 -3.43 -3.48 -2.42
C ALA A 81 -3.57 -2.12 -1.75
N GLY A 82 -3.55 -1.05 -2.53
CA GLY A 82 -3.77 0.30 -2.05
C GLY A 82 -4.64 1.06 -3.03
N VAL A 83 -5.45 1.98 -2.51
CA VAL A 83 -6.33 2.81 -3.33
C VAL A 83 -5.49 3.75 -4.18
N SER A 84 -5.69 3.69 -5.49
CA SER A 84 -4.89 4.43 -6.46
C SER A 84 -5.75 4.96 -7.60
N GLY A 85 -5.62 6.24 -7.91
CA GLY A 85 -6.43 6.89 -8.94
C GLY A 85 -6.46 8.40 -8.80
N LYS A 86 -7.53 9.00 -9.30
CA LYS A 86 -7.67 10.46 -9.43
C LYS A 86 -8.53 11.12 -8.34
N HIS A 87 -9.13 10.32 -7.45
CA HIS A 87 -9.86 10.85 -6.30
C HIS A 87 -9.02 11.86 -5.51
N ARG A 88 -9.69 12.87 -4.97
CA ARG A 88 -9.09 13.90 -4.14
C ARG A 88 -8.61 13.31 -2.81
N ARG A 89 -7.57 13.92 -2.28
CA ARG A 89 -7.18 13.76 -0.87
C ARG A 89 -7.75 14.92 -0.08
N ILE A 90 -8.03 14.73 1.21
CA ILE A 90 -8.51 15.81 2.10
C ILE A 90 -7.44 16.91 2.13
N GLU A 91 -7.69 18.03 1.44
CA GLU A 91 -6.65 19.03 1.16
C GLU A 91 -6.20 19.78 2.41
N GLY A 92 -7.13 20.05 3.33
CA GLY A 92 -6.85 20.69 4.62
C GLY A 92 -6.18 19.76 5.64
N GLY A 93 -5.89 18.51 5.26
CA GLY A 93 -5.27 17.51 6.12
C GLY A 93 -3.76 17.36 5.95
N GLU A 94 -3.18 16.66 6.91
CA GLU A 94 -1.76 16.29 6.97
C GLU A 94 -1.64 14.77 7.13
N GLY A 95 -0.43 14.24 7.02
CA GLY A 95 -0.20 12.82 7.22
C GLY A 95 1.22 12.37 6.95
N TYR A 96 1.70 11.38 7.70
CA TYR A 96 3.07 10.89 7.59
C TYR A 96 3.33 10.23 6.24
N TRP A 97 2.48 9.27 5.85
CA TRP A 97 2.56 8.58 4.56
C TRP A 97 1.88 9.34 3.42
N GLY A 98 1.07 10.35 3.75
CA GLY A 98 0.30 11.16 2.82
C GLY A 98 -1.04 11.57 3.40
N LYS A 99 -1.73 12.44 2.68
CA LYS A 99 -3.07 12.93 3.07
C LYS A 99 -4.12 11.82 2.94
N MET A 100 -5.09 11.85 3.85
CA MET A 100 -6.23 10.91 3.84
C MET A 100 -7.07 11.03 2.57
N HIS A 101 -7.69 9.93 2.16
CA HIS A 101 -8.61 9.89 1.01
C HIS A 101 -9.87 10.73 1.28
N ASP A 102 -10.30 11.53 0.31
CA ASP A 102 -11.65 12.08 0.32
C ASP A 102 -12.62 10.99 -0.17
N VAL A 103 -13.25 10.29 0.77
CA VAL A 103 -14.15 9.16 0.47
C VAL A 103 -15.50 9.59 -0.10
N PHE A 104 -15.80 10.89 -0.07
CA PHE A 104 -17.01 11.47 -0.66
C PHE A 104 -16.79 11.92 -2.11
N ASP A 105 -15.55 11.89 -2.61
CA ASP A 105 -15.26 12.14 -4.01
C ASP A 105 -15.89 11.04 -4.89
N PRO A 106 -16.69 11.41 -5.92
CA PRO A 106 -17.24 10.44 -6.87
C PRO A 106 -16.19 9.53 -7.54
N GLU A 107 -14.93 9.99 -7.66
CA GLU A 107 -13.83 9.19 -8.22
C GLU A 107 -13.25 8.17 -7.23
N PHE A 108 -13.64 8.20 -5.95
CA PHE A 108 -13.10 7.33 -4.91
C PHE A 108 -13.36 5.86 -5.20
N GLU A 109 -14.61 5.48 -5.50
CA GLU A 109 -14.98 4.10 -5.81
C GLU A 109 -14.20 3.56 -7.03
N THR A 110 -14.10 4.36 -8.10
CA THR A 110 -13.32 4.01 -9.29
C THR A 110 -11.83 3.81 -8.94
N SER A 111 -11.29 4.66 -8.07
CA SER A 111 -9.90 4.54 -7.60
C SER A 111 -9.66 3.32 -6.72
N VAL A 112 -10.63 2.92 -5.90
CA VAL A 112 -10.58 1.66 -5.13
C VAL A 112 -10.54 0.49 -6.10
N GLY A 113 -11.46 0.44 -7.06
CA GLY A 113 -11.50 -0.63 -8.07
C GLY A 113 -10.19 -0.76 -8.85
N ASN A 114 -9.63 0.36 -9.31
CA ASN A 114 -8.37 0.39 -10.03
C ASN A 114 -7.17 -0.08 -9.18
N GLY A 115 -7.11 0.36 -7.92
CA GLY A 115 -6.02 0.01 -7.00
C GLY A 115 -6.00 -1.47 -6.62
N LEU A 116 -7.17 -2.10 -6.50
CA LEU A 116 -7.32 -3.49 -6.10
C LEU A 116 -7.26 -4.48 -7.25
N LYS A 117 -7.49 -4.01 -8.49
CA LYS A 117 -7.66 -4.84 -9.70
C LYS A 117 -6.59 -5.92 -9.87
N TRP A 118 -5.32 -5.58 -9.70
CA TRP A 118 -4.22 -6.52 -9.92
C TRP A 118 -4.28 -7.73 -8.97
N ALA A 119 -4.72 -7.53 -7.72
CA ALA A 119 -4.80 -8.57 -6.71
C ALA A 119 -6.09 -9.38 -6.88
N THR A 120 -7.22 -8.69 -7.09
CA THR A 120 -8.54 -9.35 -7.18
C THR A 120 -8.69 -10.17 -8.46
N GLU A 121 -8.20 -9.69 -9.61
CA GLU A 121 -8.21 -10.47 -10.86
C GLU A 121 -7.35 -11.73 -10.75
N LYS A 122 -6.26 -11.66 -9.99
CA LYS A 122 -5.29 -12.76 -9.90
C LYS A 122 -5.64 -13.80 -8.84
N PHE A 123 -6.21 -13.37 -7.71
CA PHE A 123 -6.30 -14.20 -6.52
C PHE A 123 -7.72 -14.48 -6.03
N SER A 124 -8.76 -13.85 -6.59
CA SER A 124 -10.17 -14.03 -6.16
C SER A 124 -10.64 -15.48 -6.14
N ASN A 125 -10.19 -16.29 -7.10
CA ASN A 125 -10.55 -17.71 -7.20
C ASN A 125 -9.49 -18.65 -6.61
N ASN A 126 -8.42 -18.12 -6.01
CA ASN A 126 -7.36 -18.92 -5.41
C ASN A 126 -7.74 -19.24 -3.95
N PRO A 127 -7.99 -20.50 -3.57
CA PRO A 127 -8.42 -20.85 -2.20
C PRO A 127 -7.32 -20.63 -1.15
N LEU A 128 -6.07 -20.44 -1.56
CA LEU A 128 -4.98 -20.06 -0.65
C LEU A 128 -4.94 -18.55 -0.39
N CYS A 129 -5.61 -17.72 -1.19
CA CYS A 129 -5.75 -16.30 -0.88
C CYS A 129 -6.82 -16.12 0.20
N ILE A 130 -6.40 -15.92 1.46
CA ILE A 130 -7.30 -15.85 2.62
C ILE A 130 -7.82 -14.43 2.90
N GLY A 131 -7.32 -13.42 2.20
CA GLY A 131 -7.81 -12.06 2.34
C GLY A 131 -6.95 -11.01 1.65
N TYR A 132 -7.44 -9.76 1.72
CA TYR A 132 -6.81 -8.59 1.13
C TYR A 132 -6.62 -7.52 2.21
N PHE A 133 -5.40 -7.04 2.37
CA PHE A 133 -5.14 -5.80 3.07
C PHE A 133 -5.25 -4.64 2.08
N VAL A 134 -6.00 -3.61 2.44
CA VAL A 134 -6.20 -2.40 1.63
C VAL A 134 -5.61 -1.21 2.36
N ASP A 135 -4.67 -0.53 1.69
CA ASP A 135 -3.84 0.53 2.23
C ASP A 135 -3.00 0.10 3.44
N ASN A 136 -2.32 1.05 4.07
CA ASN A 136 -1.57 0.84 5.30
C ASN A 136 -1.40 2.16 6.04
N GLU A 137 -1.62 2.14 7.37
CA GLU A 137 -1.32 3.27 8.27
C GLU A 137 -1.79 4.63 7.75
N LEU A 138 -3.01 4.68 7.23
CA LEU A 138 -3.63 5.93 6.80
C LEU A 138 -3.66 6.93 7.96
N SER A 139 -3.50 8.21 7.63
CA SER A 139 -3.49 9.28 8.63
C SER A 139 -4.92 9.58 9.09
N TRP A 140 -5.41 8.78 10.04
CA TRP A 140 -6.74 8.93 10.64
C TRP A 140 -6.83 10.08 11.65
N GLY A 141 -5.69 10.67 12.04
CA GLY A 141 -5.58 11.73 13.04
C GLY A 141 -4.45 11.48 14.04
N ASN A 142 -4.06 12.52 14.79
CA ASN A 142 -3.01 12.44 15.81
C ASN A 142 -3.64 12.51 17.21
N ASP A 143 -4.04 11.36 17.77
CA ASP A 143 -4.62 11.19 19.13
C ASP A 143 -5.85 12.07 19.49
N ASP A 144 -6.26 13.00 18.62
CA ASP A 144 -7.47 13.79 18.71
C ASP A 144 -8.58 13.20 17.82
N ALA A 145 -9.71 12.84 18.43
CA ALA A 145 -10.81 12.14 17.74
C ALA A 145 -11.47 12.95 16.61
N CYS A 146 -11.01 14.17 16.32
CA CYS A 146 -11.65 15.10 15.38
C CYS A 146 -10.78 15.54 14.21
N SER A 147 -9.55 15.01 14.04
CA SER A 147 -8.65 15.41 12.95
C SER A 147 -9.31 15.41 11.57
N ILE A 148 -9.97 14.31 11.17
CA ILE A 148 -10.64 14.20 9.86
C ILE A 148 -11.74 15.27 9.68
N ALA A 149 -12.52 15.54 10.73
CA ALA A 149 -13.58 16.55 10.69
C ALA A 149 -13.00 17.96 10.54
N VAL A 150 -11.97 18.27 11.32
CA VAL A 150 -11.27 19.57 11.26
C VAL A 150 -10.63 19.77 9.90
N TRP A 151 -9.94 18.76 9.36
CA TRP A 151 -9.33 18.83 8.04
C TRP A 151 -10.36 19.01 6.94
N SER A 152 -11.49 18.31 7.02
CA SER A 152 -12.62 18.49 6.09
C SER A 152 -13.20 19.90 6.14
N LEU A 153 -13.31 20.51 7.32
CA LEU A 153 -13.79 21.90 7.44
C LEU A 153 -12.78 22.94 6.94
N ARG A 154 -11.47 22.63 7.00
CA ARG A 154 -10.38 23.49 6.49
C ARG A 154 -10.19 23.39 4.98
N SER A 155 -10.59 22.28 4.37
CA SER A 155 -10.54 22.04 2.93
C SER A 155 -11.34 23.07 2.10
N PRO A 156 -11.08 23.23 0.78
CA PRO A 156 -11.84 24.15 -0.08
C PRO A 156 -13.36 23.94 -0.04
N PRO A 157 -14.19 24.99 -0.23
CA PRO A 157 -15.66 24.88 -0.17
C PRO A 157 -16.28 23.89 -1.17
N ASP A 158 -15.60 23.63 -2.29
CA ASP A 158 -16.01 22.67 -3.32
C ASP A 158 -15.54 21.24 -3.04
N GLN A 159 -14.79 21.01 -1.95
CA GLN A 159 -14.29 19.68 -1.63
C GLN A 159 -15.42 18.76 -1.12
N PRO A 160 -15.62 17.54 -1.70
CA PRO A 160 -16.70 16.63 -1.33
C PRO A 160 -16.80 16.33 0.18
N CYS A 161 -15.68 16.05 0.86
CA CYS A 161 -15.72 15.82 2.31
C CYS A 161 -16.20 17.04 3.11
N ARG A 162 -15.93 18.26 2.63
CA ARG A 162 -16.39 19.51 3.26
C ARG A 162 -17.88 19.72 3.07
N ILE A 163 -18.38 19.45 1.87
CA ILE A 163 -19.81 19.54 1.56
C ILE A 163 -20.57 18.56 2.48
N ALA A 164 -20.13 17.30 2.53
CA ALA A 164 -20.77 16.26 3.33
C ALA A 164 -20.85 16.60 4.83
N ILE A 165 -19.75 17.08 5.44
CA ILE A 165 -19.77 17.44 6.87
C ILE A 165 -20.65 18.68 7.15
N ILE A 166 -20.71 19.64 6.23
CA ILE A 166 -21.61 20.81 6.38
C ILE A 166 -23.07 20.38 6.29
N GLU A 167 -23.41 19.46 5.38
CA GLU A 167 -24.76 18.90 5.26
C GLU A 167 -25.18 18.11 6.50
N ASP A 168 -24.29 17.26 7.03
CA ASP A 168 -24.51 16.53 8.28
C ASP A 168 -24.80 17.49 9.46
N LEU A 169 -23.97 18.53 9.60
CA LEU A 169 -24.15 19.54 10.65
C LEU A 169 -25.47 20.33 10.50
N ARG A 170 -25.85 20.72 9.27
CA ARG A 170 -27.13 21.40 9.00
C ARG A 170 -28.32 20.52 9.32
N SER A 171 -28.25 19.24 8.96
CA SER A 171 -29.31 18.28 9.27
C SER A 171 -29.46 18.05 10.77
N LYS A 172 -28.36 18.09 11.52
CA LYS A 172 -28.37 17.81 12.96
C LYS A 172 -28.84 19.00 13.81
N TYR A 173 -28.41 20.21 13.46
CA TYR A 173 -28.56 21.39 14.30
C TYR A 173 -29.53 22.41 13.71
N GLU A 174 -30.53 21.95 12.92
CA GLU A 174 -31.64 22.76 12.35
C GLU A 174 -31.66 24.18 12.91
N THR A 175 -31.23 25.17 12.11
CA THR A 175 -31.23 26.57 12.53
C THR A 175 -32.63 27.07 12.83
#